data_AF-A0A9P0CT66-F1
#
_entry.id   AF-A0A9P0CT66-F1
#
_cell.length_a   1.000
_cell.length_b   1.000
_cell.length_c   1.000
_cell.angle_alpha   90.00
_cell.angle_beta   90.00
_cell.angle_gamma   90.00
#
_symmetry.space_group_name_H-M   'P 1'
#
loop_
_entity.id
_entity.type
_entity.pdbx_description
1 polymer ?
#
loop_
_entity_poly.entity_id
_entity_poly.type
_entity_poly.pdbx_seq_one_letter_code
_entity_poly.pdbx_strand_id
1 'polypeptide(L)'
;MDSVNYQHNRIRKRFADENRDSEDEAVTNSRNTFITSIYIKIVDIMTGQLRHRMESYSFLGTRFEIFIDLYDKDPHKINVEAKRLAKSYPNDLDIDSLINECLHSQGYMKLKNIKYLKECFAYINNNDLKSTFPNLVIAMRIFLTIPVTSCSAERGFSALNRINIWQLT
;
A
#
# COMPACT_ATOMS: atom_id res chain seq x y z
N MET A 1 -34.06 -55.71 2.30
CA MET A 1 -32.98 -56.61 2.78
C MET A 1 -31.86 -55.66 3.17
N ASP A 2 -31.97 -55.12 4.39
CA ASP A 2 -31.20 -53.95 4.81
C ASP A 2 -30.00 -54.40 5.63
N SER A 3 -28.81 -54.29 5.04
CA SER A 3 -27.55 -54.64 5.67
C SER A 3 -27.11 -53.52 6.62
N VAL A 4 -27.24 -53.76 7.92
CA VAL A 4 -26.71 -52.90 9.00
C VAL A 4 -25.19 -52.97 8.99
N ASN A 5 -24.53 -51.84 8.71
CA ASN A 5 -23.08 -51.71 8.70
C ASN A 5 -22.56 -51.46 10.13
N TYR A 6 -22.07 -52.51 10.80
CA TYR A 6 -21.41 -52.39 12.10
C TYR A 6 -19.97 -51.92 11.92
N GLN A 7 -19.70 -50.63 12.11
CA GLN A 7 -18.33 -50.13 12.26
C GLN A 7 -17.75 -50.63 13.58
N HIS A 8 -16.78 -51.55 13.51
CA HIS A 8 -15.96 -51.94 14.65
C HIS A 8 -15.05 -50.76 15.04
N ASN A 9 -15.48 -49.98 16.03
CA ASN A 9 -14.61 -48.98 16.64
C ASN A 9 -13.65 -49.71 17.59
N ARG A 10 -12.47 -50.09 17.08
CA ARG A 10 -11.49 -50.88 17.83
C ARG A 10 -10.77 -49.98 18.83
N ILE A 11 -11.31 -49.85 20.03
CA ILE A 11 -10.64 -49.13 21.13
C ILE A 11 -9.46 -50.00 21.60
N ARG A 12 -8.23 -49.58 21.27
CA ARG A 12 -6.99 -50.21 21.75
C ARG A 12 -6.97 -50.12 23.28
N LYS A 13 -6.89 -51.26 23.99
CA LYS A 13 -6.61 -51.28 25.43
C LYS A 13 -5.16 -50.82 25.63
N ARG A 14 -4.99 -49.70 26.35
CA ARG A 14 -3.70 -49.07 26.65
C ARG A 14 -3.19 -49.55 28.01
N PHE A 15 -1.88 -49.57 28.18
CA PHE A 15 -1.25 -49.86 29.47
C PHE A 15 -1.30 -48.63 30.38
N ALA A 16 -1.32 -48.82 31.71
CA ALA A 16 -1.49 -47.74 32.69
C ALA A 16 -0.38 -46.67 32.65
N ASP A 17 0.72 -46.93 31.94
CA ASP A 17 1.87 -46.03 31.75
C ASP A 17 1.77 -45.19 30.45
N GLU A 18 0.80 -45.47 29.57
CA GLU A 18 0.52 -44.62 28.40
C GLU A 18 -0.29 -43.39 28.85
N ASN A 19 0.41 -42.41 29.42
CA ASN A 19 -0.17 -41.20 29.98
C ASN A 19 -0.66 -40.25 28.87
N ARG A 20 -1.98 -40.18 28.65
CA ARG A 20 -2.61 -39.28 27.66
C ARG A 20 -2.21 -37.82 27.87
N ASP A 21 -2.07 -37.43 29.12
CA ASP A 21 -1.81 -36.05 29.51
C ASP A 21 -0.45 -35.56 29.00
N SER A 22 0.55 -36.44 28.89
CA SER A 22 1.90 -36.05 28.44
C SER A 22 1.98 -35.79 26.93
N GLU A 23 1.23 -36.54 26.11
CA GLU A 23 1.14 -36.30 24.67
C GLU A 23 0.28 -35.07 24.37
N ASP A 24 -0.87 -34.92 25.04
CA ASP A 24 -1.77 -33.79 24.86
C ASP A 24 -1.14 -32.48 25.37
N GLU A 25 -0.37 -32.50 26.47
CA GLU A 25 0.43 -31.36 26.94
C GLU A 25 1.55 -31.00 25.97
N ALA A 26 2.26 -31.98 25.40
CA ALA A 26 3.33 -31.71 24.42
C ALA A 26 2.79 -31.12 23.11
N VAL A 27 1.64 -31.61 22.63
CA VAL A 27 0.95 -31.06 21.45
C VAL A 27 0.40 -29.65 21.74
N THR A 28 -0.14 -29.42 22.93
CA THR A 28 -0.63 -28.09 23.35
C THR A 28 0.52 -27.11 23.52
N ASN A 29 1.63 -27.55 24.12
CA ASN A 29 2.83 -26.74 24.31
C ASN A 29 3.47 -26.36 22.97
N SER A 30 3.65 -27.31 22.04
CA SER A 30 4.18 -27.06 20.69
C SER A 30 3.27 -26.13 19.87
N ARG A 31 1.94 -26.29 19.98
CA ARG A 31 0.97 -25.37 19.37
C ARG A 31 1.09 -23.96 19.95
N ASN A 32 1.19 -23.82 21.27
CA ASN A 32 1.36 -22.53 21.93
C ASN A 32 2.70 -21.88 21.61
N THR A 33 3.79 -22.66 21.49
CA THR A 33 5.07 -22.14 21.03
C THR A 33 4.99 -21.67 19.59
N PHE A 34 4.34 -22.41 18.68
CA PHE A 34 4.11 -21.94 17.30
C PHE A 34 3.32 -20.63 17.27
N ILE A 35 2.21 -20.54 18.02
CA ILE A 35 1.37 -19.33 18.08
C ILE A 35 2.20 -18.14 18.57
N THR A 36 2.87 -18.27 19.71
CA THR A 36 3.57 -17.15 20.36
C THR A 36 4.88 -16.78 19.66
N SER A 37 5.63 -17.77 19.18
CA SER A 37 6.97 -17.53 18.62
C SER A 37 6.97 -17.25 17.11
N ILE A 38 5.93 -17.68 16.38
CA ILE A 38 5.85 -17.54 14.92
C ILE A 38 4.62 -16.72 14.52
N TYR A 39 3.41 -17.18 14.84
CA TYR A 39 2.19 -16.52 14.34
C TYR A 39 2.05 -15.07 14.84
N ILE A 40 2.16 -14.84 16.15
CA ILE A 40 2.07 -13.48 16.72
C ILE A 40 3.19 -12.60 16.16
N LYS A 41 4.42 -13.11 16.06
CA LYS A 41 5.52 -12.35 15.45
C LYS A 41 5.25 -11.96 14.00
N ILE A 42 4.68 -12.86 13.18
CA ILE A 42 4.31 -12.55 11.79
C ILE A 42 3.24 -11.46 11.77
N VAL A 43 2.20 -11.56 12.62
CA VAL A 43 1.13 -10.56 12.71
C VAL A 43 1.68 -9.21 13.17
N ASP A 44 2.58 -9.18 14.15
CA ASP A 44 3.21 -7.95 14.64
C ASP A 44 4.09 -7.31 13.58
N ILE A 45 4.88 -8.11 12.86
CA ILE A 45 5.69 -7.64 11.73
C ILE A 45 4.78 -7.07 10.63
N MET A 46 3.73 -7.79 10.23
CA MET A 46 2.78 -7.32 9.22
C MET A 46 2.12 -6.02 9.65
N THR A 47 1.67 -5.94 10.90
CA THR A 47 1.02 -4.75 11.45
C THR A 47 2.00 -3.56 11.50
N GLY A 48 3.24 -3.79 11.93
CA GLY A 48 4.29 -2.78 11.95
C GLY A 48 4.63 -2.26 10.55
N GLN A 49 4.74 -3.16 9.58
CA GLN A 49 4.99 -2.80 8.18
C GLN A 49 3.82 -2.00 7.59
N LEU A 50 2.57 -2.38 7.86
CA LEU A 50 1.39 -1.65 7.41
C LEU A 50 1.31 -0.26 8.05
N ARG A 51 1.59 -0.14 9.36
CA ARG A 51 1.63 1.16 10.05
C ARG A 51 2.70 2.08 9.46
N HIS A 52 3.91 1.58 9.28
CA HIS A 52 5.00 2.36 8.68
C HIS A 52 4.66 2.86 7.26
N ARG A 53 4.01 2.02 6.44
CA ARG A 53 3.52 2.44 5.12
C ARG A 53 2.41 3.48 5.22
N MET A 54 1.49 3.32 6.16
CA MET A 54 0.40 4.28 6.37
C MET A 54 0.94 5.66 6.77
N GLU A 55 1.93 5.72 7.66
CA GLU A 55 2.62 6.98 8.03
C GLU A 55 3.29 7.63 6.82
N SER A 56 3.99 6.83 6.00
CA SER A 56 4.61 7.30 4.77
C SER A 56 3.57 7.87 3.77
N TYR A 57 2.40 7.22 3.65
CA TYR A 57 1.32 7.71 2.82
C TYR A 57 0.62 8.95 3.40
N SER A 58 0.51 9.08 4.72
CA SER A 58 0.01 10.31 5.36
C SER A 58 0.89 11.51 4.99
N PHE A 59 2.21 11.35 5.07
CA PHE A 59 3.15 12.39 4.66
C PHE A 59 3.02 12.72 3.16
N LEU A 60 2.84 11.70 2.32
CA LEU A 60 2.60 11.88 0.89
C LEU A 60 1.29 12.64 0.62
N GLY A 61 0.22 12.30 1.33
CA GLY A 61 -1.08 12.95 1.25
C GLY A 61 -0.99 14.42 1.62
N THR A 62 -0.21 14.78 2.64
CA THR A 62 0.06 16.19 2.95
C THR A 62 0.87 16.86 1.85
N ARG A 63 1.90 16.21 1.29
CA ARG A 63 2.73 16.83 0.25
C ARG A 63 1.97 17.08 -1.06
N PHE A 64 1.12 16.14 -1.46
CA PHE A 64 0.34 16.17 -2.71
C PHE A 64 -1.14 16.50 -2.49
N GLU A 65 -1.45 17.17 -1.38
CA GLU A 65 -2.81 17.55 -1.00
C GLU A 65 -3.55 18.33 -2.09
N ILE A 66 -2.82 19.07 -2.93
CA ILE A 66 -3.36 19.80 -4.09
C ILE A 66 -4.17 18.93 -5.04
N PHE A 67 -3.79 17.66 -5.18
CA PHE A 67 -4.45 16.73 -6.07
C PHE A 67 -5.69 16.06 -5.45
N ILE A 68 -5.89 16.23 -4.14
CA ILE A 68 -7.09 15.79 -3.44
C ILE A 68 -8.18 16.83 -3.71
N ASP A 69 -9.24 16.40 -4.42
CA ASP A 69 -10.41 17.22 -4.75
C ASP A 69 -10.08 18.53 -5.50
N LEU A 70 -9.08 18.49 -6.38
CA LEU A 70 -8.68 19.65 -7.21
C LEU A 70 -9.87 20.30 -7.94
N TYR A 71 -10.88 19.51 -8.34
CA TYR A 71 -12.09 19.98 -9.02
C TYR A 71 -12.83 21.09 -8.23
N ASP A 72 -13.01 20.93 -6.92
CA ASP A 72 -13.79 21.85 -6.07
C ASP A 72 -12.92 22.69 -5.12
N LYS A 73 -11.59 22.56 -5.21
CA LYS A 73 -10.67 23.24 -4.29
C LYS A 73 -10.68 24.77 -4.47
N ASP A 74 -10.59 25.49 -3.35
CA ASP A 74 -10.51 26.95 -3.37
C ASP A 74 -9.20 27.46 -4.02
N PRO A 75 -9.23 28.50 -4.88
CA PRO A 75 -8.03 29.05 -5.52
C PRO A 75 -6.92 29.51 -4.56
N HIS A 76 -7.27 30.04 -3.38
CA HIS A 76 -6.26 30.42 -2.38
C HIS A 76 -5.58 29.19 -1.79
N LYS A 77 -6.34 28.11 -1.55
CA LYS A 77 -5.76 26.83 -1.11
C LYS A 77 -4.84 26.24 -2.17
N ILE A 78 -5.25 26.26 -3.44
CA ILE A 78 -4.40 25.83 -4.56
C ILE A 78 -3.07 26.58 -4.56
N ASN A 79 -3.07 27.90 -4.33
CA ASN A 79 -1.85 28.70 -4.29
C ASN A 79 -0.90 28.25 -3.17
N VAL A 80 -1.42 28.06 -1.95
CA VAL A 80 -0.62 27.64 -0.79
C VAL A 80 -0.06 26.23 -0.99
N GLU A 81 -0.89 25.30 -1.43
CA GLU A 81 -0.52 23.89 -1.58
C GLU A 81 0.43 23.67 -2.77
N ALA A 82 0.23 24.36 -3.89
CA ALA A 82 1.14 24.34 -5.05
C ALA A 82 2.53 24.85 -4.66
N LYS A 83 2.60 25.97 -3.91
CA LYS A 83 3.86 26.51 -3.39
C LYS A 83 4.59 25.49 -2.50
N ARG A 84 3.86 24.82 -1.61
CA ARG A 84 4.43 23.79 -0.73
C ARG A 84 4.98 22.61 -1.54
N LEU A 85 4.27 22.19 -2.58
CA LEU A 85 4.69 21.10 -3.45
C LEU A 85 5.93 21.47 -4.28
N ALA A 86 5.92 22.61 -4.96
CA ALA A 86 7.06 23.07 -5.77
C ALA A 86 8.32 23.27 -4.91
N LYS A 87 8.20 23.79 -3.68
CA LYS A 87 9.33 23.87 -2.73
C LYS A 87 9.92 22.51 -2.35
N SER A 88 9.13 21.44 -2.42
CA SER A 88 9.62 20.07 -2.15
C SER A 88 10.41 19.50 -3.33
N TYR A 89 10.25 20.06 -4.53
CA TYR A 89 10.89 19.61 -5.77
C TYR A 89 11.43 20.81 -6.59
N PRO A 90 12.37 21.60 -6.03
CA PRO A 90 12.80 22.87 -6.64
C PRO A 90 13.53 22.69 -7.99
N ASN A 91 14.07 21.49 -8.26
CA ASN A 91 14.74 21.19 -9.53
C ASN A 91 13.77 20.74 -10.62
N ASP A 92 12.57 20.29 -10.25
CA ASP A 92 11.60 19.67 -11.16
C ASP A 92 10.37 20.56 -11.41
N LEU A 93 10.05 21.46 -10.47
CA LEU A 93 8.82 22.26 -10.47
C LEU A 93 9.09 23.74 -10.25
N ASP A 94 8.59 24.56 -11.17
CA ASP A 94 8.53 26.01 -11.01
C ASP A 94 7.28 26.43 -10.20
N ILE A 95 7.47 27.33 -9.23
CA ILE A 95 6.42 27.72 -8.30
C ILE A 95 5.27 28.46 -9.00
N ASP A 96 5.60 29.51 -9.76
CA ASP A 96 4.59 30.39 -10.33
C ASP A 96 3.87 29.72 -11.51
N SER A 97 4.61 28.95 -12.31
CA SER A 97 4.04 28.16 -13.40
C SER A 97 3.09 27.08 -12.86
N LEU A 98 3.48 26.33 -11.83
CA LEU A 98 2.63 25.29 -11.25
C LEU A 98 1.30 25.85 -10.71
N ILE A 99 1.32 26.99 -10.01
CA ILE A 99 0.09 27.62 -9.49
C ILE A 99 -0.88 27.94 -10.63
N ASN A 100 -0.38 28.61 -11.68
CA ASN A 100 -1.19 29.00 -12.82
C ASN A 100 -1.71 27.78 -13.59
N GLU A 101 -0.86 26.78 -13.82
CA GLU A 101 -1.25 25.52 -14.46
C GLU A 101 -2.35 24.80 -13.66
N CYS A 102 -2.24 24.74 -12.32
CA CYS A 102 -3.28 24.15 -11.47
C CYS A 102 -4.61 24.90 -11.59
N LEU A 103 -4.61 26.23 -11.52
CA LEU A 103 -5.83 27.05 -11.65
C LEU A 103 -6.50 26.88 -13.03
N HIS A 104 -5.71 26.91 -14.10
CA HIS A 104 -6.21 26.68 -15.46
C HIS A 104 -6.74 25.25 -15.62
N SER A 105 -6.01 24.25 -15.11
CA SER A 105 -6.45 22.85 -15.17
C SER A 105 -7.76 22.63 -14.44
N GLN A 106 -7.98 23.29 -13.30
CA GLN A 106 -9.25 23.27 -12.58
C GLN A 106 -10.38 23.86 -13.42
N GLY A 107 -10.14 24.99 -14.10
CA GLY A 107 -11.10 25.58 -15.03
C GLY A 107 -11.48 24.61 -16.16
N TYR A 108 -10.48 23.92 -16.75
CA TYR A 108 -10.72 22.89 -17.76
C TYR A 108 -11.48 21.68 -17.22
N MET A 109 -11.14 21.23 -16.02
CA MET A 109 -11.84 20.14 -15.34
C MET A 109 -13.33 20.48 -15.16
N LYS A 110 -13.66 21.70 -14.72
CA LYS A 110 -15.05 22.18 -14.60
C LYS A 110 -15.76 22.26 -15.95
N LEU A 111 -15.10 22.81 -16.97
CA LEU A 111 -15.67 22.94 -18.31
C LEU A 111 -16.01 21.59 -18.95
N LYS A 112 -15.16 20.58 -18.72
CA LYS A 112 -15.33 19.22 -19.26
C LYS A 112 -16.00 18.25 -18.29
N ASN A 113 -16.40 18.72 -17.10
CA ASN A 113 -16.98 17.91 -16.02
C ASN A 113 -16.10 16.69 -15.62
N ILE A 114 -14.78 16.88 -15.59
CA ILE A 114 -13.80 15.86 -15.21
C ILE A 114 -13.52 15.97 -13.72
N LYS A 115 -14.06 15.05 -12.93
CA LYS A 115 -13.95 15.09 -11.46
C LYS A 115 -12.64 14.49 -10.94
N TYR A 116 -12.12 13.48 -11.64
CA TYR A 116 -11.01 12.68 -11.15
C TYR A 116 -9.67 13.12 -11.76
N LEU A 117 -8.63 13.15 -10.92
CA LEU A 117 -7.27 13.50 -11.35
C LEU A 117 -6.75 12.61 -12.48
N LYS A 118 -7.04 11.30 -12.42
CA LYS A 118 -6.63 10.32 -13.45
C LYS A 118 -7.22 10.66 -14.81
N GLU A 119 -8.49 11.06 -14.84
CA GLU A 119 -9.18 11.44 -16.07
C GLU A 119 -8.61 12.74 -16.63
N CYS A 120 -8.27 13.70 -15.76
CA CYS A 120 -7.59 14.93 -16.16
C CYS A 120 -6.22 14.63 -16.76
N PHE A 121 -5.42 13.76 -16.14
CA PHE A 121 -4.12 13.33 -16.68
C PHE A 121 -4.26 12.62 -18.03
N ALA A 122 -5.24 11.72 -18.18
CA ALA A 122 -5.52 11.06 -19.45
C ALA A 122 -5.95 12.07 -20.53
N TYR A 123 -6.78 13.05 -20.15
CA TYR A 123 -7.22 14.10 -21.05
C TYR A 123 -6.06 14.98 -21.54
N ILE A 124 -5.17 15.41 -20.63
CA ILE A 124 -3.97 16.18 -20.99
C ILE A 124 -3.10 15.40 -21.98
N ASN A 125 -2.95 14.08 -21.77
CA ASN A 125 -2.15 13.23 -22.64
C ASN A 125 -2.79 12.99 -24.01
N ASN A 126 -4.12 12.85 -24.08
CA ASN A 126 -4.82 12.55 -25.33
C ASN A 126 -5.00 13.78 -26.25
N ASN A 127 -4.95 14.98 -25.69
CA ASN A 127 -5.13 16.24 -26.43
C ASN A 127 -3.80 16.98 -26.65
N ASP A 128 -2.65 16.33 -26.43
CA ASP A 128 -1.31 16.92 -26.54
C ASP A 128 -1.11 18.23 -25.76
N LEU A 129 -1.82 18.39 -24.63
CA LEU A 129 -1.74 19.57 -23.75
C LEU A 129 -0.53 19.52 -22.80
N LYS A 130 0.39 18.58 -23.01
CA LYS A 130 1.60 18.42 -22.18
C LYS A 130 2.51 19.65 -22.24
N SER A 131 2.57 20.30 -23.39
CA SER A 131 3.35 21.55 -23.57
C SER A 131 2.72 22.73 -22.83
N THR A 132 1.40 22.72 -22.64
CA THR A 132 0.65 23.76 -21.92
C THR A 132 0.76 23.62 -20.40
N PHE A 133 0.86 22.38 -19.89
CA PHE A 133 0.89 22.08 -18.46
C PHE A 133 2.10 21.22 -18.05
N PRO A 134 3.34 21.64 -18.34
CA PRO A 134 4.52 20.82 -18.10
C PRO A 134 4.76 20.54 -16.61
N ASN A 135 4.62 21.54 -15.72
CA ASN A 135 4.87 21.37 -14.29
C ASN A 135 3.80 20.49 -13.64
N LEU A 136 2.54 20.70 -14.01
CA LEU A 136 1.41 19.89 -13.55
C LEU A 136 1.57 18.42 -13.97
N VAL A 137 1.98 18.17 -15.21
CA VAL A 137 2.24 16.82 -15.71
C VAL A 137 3.38 16.16 -14.95
N ILE A 138 4.48 16.87 -14.68
CA ILE A 138 5.59 16.36 -13.87
C ILE A 138 5.10 16.02 -12.45
N ALA A 139 4.39 16.95 -11.80
CA ALA A 139 3.87 16.75 -10.45
C ALA A 139 2.90 15.56 -10.38
N MET A 140 1.99 15.43 -11.35
CA MET A 140 1.07 14.28 -11.46
C MET A 140 1.83 12.97 -11.68
N ARG A 141 2.88 12.96 -12.51
CA ARG A 141 3.72 11.76 -12.73
C ARG A 141 4.43 11.34 -11.46
N ILE A 142 5.01 12.28 -10.71
CA ILE A 142 5.64 11.99 -9.42
C ILE A 142 4.59 11.36 -8.48
N PHE A 143 3.43 11.99 -8.32
CA PHE A 143 2.38 11.49 -7.45
C PHE A 143 1.90 10.07 -7.82
N LEU A 144 1.61 9.83 -9.10
CA LEU A 144 1.07 8.55 -9.58
C LEU A 144 2.10 7.41 -9.55
N THR A 145 3.40 7.71 -9.55
CA THR A 145 4.46 6.69 -9.57
C THR A 145 4.95 6.28 -8.18
N ILE A 146 4.74 7.10 -7.15
CA ILE A 146 5.19 6.80 -5.77
C ILE A 146 4.60 5.49 -5.20
N PRO A 147 3.29 5.19 -5.35
CA PRO A 147 2.75 3.91 -4.89
C PRO A 147 3.31 2.69 -5.66
N VAL A 148 3.72 2.89 -6.92
CA VAL A 148 4.23 1.82 -7.78
C VAL A 148 5.67 1.47 -7.39
N THR A 149 6.50 2.49 -7.08
CA THR A 149 7.89 2.28 -6.69
C THR A 149 8.02 1.63 -5.31
N SER A 150 7.13 1.96 -4.35
CA SER A 150 7.14 1.31 -3.03
C SER A 150 6.90 -0.21 -3.15
N CYS A 151 5.88 -0.63 -3.90
CA CYS A 151 5.56 -2.04 -4.10
C CYS A 151 6.67 -2.81 -4.85
N SER A 152 7.30 -2.16 -5.83
CA SER A 152 8.40 -2.79 -6.58
C SER A 152 9.64 -2.97 -5.71
N ALA A 153 10.00 -1.96 -4.90
CA ALA A 153 11.10 -2.04 -3.95
C ALA A 153 10.88 -3.16 -2.93
N GLU A 154 9.68 -3.28 -2.35
CA GLU A 154 9.34 -4.34 -1.40
C GLU A 154 9.48 -5.74 -2.00
N ARG A 155 9.01 -5.92 -3.25
CA ARG A 155 9.18 -7.20 -3.97
C ARG A 155 10.65 -7.49 -4.23
N GLY A 156 11.44 -6.49 -4.62
CA GLY A 156 12.88 -6.60 -4.81
C GLY A 156 13.63 -6.98 -3.53
N PHE A 157 13.34 -6.33 -2.40
CA PHE A 157 13.95 -6.64 -1.11
C PHE A 157 13.54 -8.02 -0.59
N SER A 158 12.29 -8.42 -0.79
CA SER A 158 11.84 -9.78 -0.45
C SER A 158 12.59 -10.85 -1.25
N ALA A 159 12.90 -10.58 -2.53
CA ALA A 159 13.72 -11.47 -3.35
C ALA A 159 15.18 -11.50 -2.90
N LEU A 160 15.78 -10.35 -2.60
CA LEU A 160 17.16 -10.24 -2.08
C LEU A 160 17.32 -10.97 -0.75
N ASN A 161 16.36 -10.83 0.16
CA ASN A 161 16.42 -11.49 1.45
C ASN A 161 16.40 -13.02 1.32
N ARG A 162 15.67 -13.56 0.33
CA ARG A 162 15.73 -15.00 0.02
C ARG A 162 17.14 -15.42 -0.39
N ILE A 163 17.79 -14.69 -1.31
CA ILE A 163 19.15 -15.03 -1.79
C ILE A 163 20.16 -15.04 -0.65
N ASN A 164 20.12 -14.05 0.25
CA ASN A 164 21.02 -13.97 1.40
C ASN A 164 20.81 -15.12 2.40
N ILE A 165 19.58 -15.58 2.60
CA ILE A 165 19.28 -16.74 3.46
C ILE A 165 19.89 -18.02 2.87
N TRP A 166 19.80 -18.22 1.55
CA TRP A 166 20.38 -19.40 0.88
C TRP A 166 21.92 -19.44 0.90
N GLN A 167 22.60 -18.30 1.05
CA GLN A 167 24.07 -18.27 1.18
C GLN A 167 24.58 -18.49 2.61
N LEU A 168 23.69 -18.42 3.61
CA LEU A 168 23.99 -18.65 5.03
C LEU A 168 23.63 -20.07 5.48
N THR A 169 23.21 -20.95 4.56
CA THR A 169 22.89 -22.36 4.81
C THR A 169 23.88 -23.25 4.09
#